data_AF-A0A5R8WP29-F1
#
_entry.id   AF-A0A5R8WP29-F1
#
_cell.length_a   1.000
_cell.length_b   1.000
_cell.length_c   1.000
_cell.angle_alpha   90.00
_cell.angle_beta   90.00
_cell.angle_gamma   90.00
#
_symmetry.space_group_name_H-M   'P 1'
#
loop_
_entity.id
_entity.type
_entity.pdbx_description
1 polymer ?
#
loop_
_entity_poly.entity_id
_entity_poly.type
_entity_poly.pdbx_seq_one_letter_code
_entity_poly.pdbx_strand_id
1 'polypeptide(L)'
;MLFSWLLSFSPHVFILFGAACLLGLFGGLPLLLRRADSGAAAVPAQGEVVDFAEHEPNQADTLGTRVLVRFRTAAGHTIVGVAAVGRFWDQLHFRRGQRVAVRYNPANPRQVVMPTVEAARRTFRVVVFCLVGAGLLGLSVLLFLLSALLPGA
;
A
#
# COMPACT_ATOMS: atom_id res chain seq x y z
N MET A 1 16.08 19.57 35.43
CA MET A 1 15.37 18.36 35.91
C MET A 1 14.75 17.51 34.79
N LEU A 2 14.16 18.06 33.73
CA LEU A 2 13.66 17.27 32.57
C LEU A 2 14.74 16.48 31.82
N PHE A 3 15.99 16.95 31.82
CA PHE A 3 17.10 16.34 31.09
C PHE A 3 17.56 14.98 31.68
N SER A 4 17.43 14.81 33.00
CA SER A 4 17.84 13.58 33.69
C SER A 4 16.86 12.42 33.45
N TRP A 5 15.61 12.71 33.08
CA TRP A 5 14.61 11.70 32.71
C TRP A 5 14.82 11.15 31.29
N LEU A 6 15.41 11.95 30.39
CA LEU A 6 15.72 11.55 29.01
C LEU A 6 16.95 10.64 28.90
N LEU A 7 17.92 10.78 29.81
CA LEU A 7 19.11 9.91 29.87
C LEU A 7 18.85 8.55 30.54
N SER A 8 17.70 8.39 31.20
CA SER A 8 17.27 7.10 31.77
C SER A 8 16.49 6.24 30.75
N PHE A 9 16.54 6.57 29.46
CA PHE A 9 16.14 5.66 28.38
C PHE A 9 17.15 4.52 28.29
N SER A 10 16.89 3.49 29.08
CA SER A 10 17.65 2.25 29.10
C SER A 10 17.90 1.75 27.67
N PRO A 11 19.12 1.26 27.33
CA PRO A 11 19.43 0.71 26.00
C PRO A 11 18.43 -0.37 25.56
N HIS A 12 17.74 -1.00 26.51
CA HIS A 12 16.66 -1.94 26.28
C HIS A 12 15.47 -1.32 25.52
N VAL A 13 15.15 -0.04 25.72
CA VAL A 13 14.06 0.63 24.99
C VAL A 13 14.39 0.74 23.51
N PHE A 14 15.63 1.07 23.15
CA PHE A 14 16.08 1.11 21.76
C PHE A 14 16.07 -0.27 21.11
N ILE A 15 16.50 -1.31 21.84
CA ILE A 15 16.47 -2.70 21.36
C ILE A 15 15.04 -3.18 21.16
N LEU A 16 14.13 -2.91 22.11
CA LEU A 16 12.72 -3.26 22.00
C LEU A 16 12.04 -2.53 20.83
N PHE A 17 12.38 -1.27 20.62
CA PHE A 17 11.84 -0.48 19.51
C PHE A 17 12.35 -1.00 18.15
N GLY A 18 13.65 -1.29 18.05
CA GLY A 18 14.24 -1.91 16.85
C GLY A 18 13.66 -3.30 16.56
N ALA A 19 13.47 -4.12 17.59
CA ALA A 19 12.86 -5.43 17.49
C ALA A 19 11.38 -5.35 17.08
N ALA A 20 10.61 -4.39 17.62
CA ALA A 20 9.22 -4.14 17.23
C ALA A 20 9.12 -3.65 15.77
N CYS A 21 10.04 -2.80 15.32
CA CYS A 21 10.13 -2.40 13.91
C CYS A 21 10.44 -3.60 13.00
N LEU A 22 11.39 -4.45 13.38
CA LEU A 22 11.72 -5.67 12.63
C LEU A 22 10.55 -6.66 12.61
N LEU A 23 9.87 -6.89 13.73
CA LEU A 23 8.67 -7.73 13.78
C LEU A 23 7.52 -7.16 12.96
N GLY A 24 7.33 -5.85 12.95
CA GLY A 24 6.36 -5.19 12.07
C GLY A 24 6.71 -5.37 10.60
N LEU A 25 8.00 -5.30 10.25
CA LEU A 25 8.49 -5.49 8.89
C LEU A 25 8.36 -6.95 8.45
N PHE A 26 8.88 -7.89 9.23
CA PHE A 26 8.88 -9.32 8.92
C PHE A 26 7.52 -9.99 9.13
N GLY A 27 6.65 -9.47 9.99
CA GLY A 27 5.30 -9.97 10.21
C GLY A 27 4.25 -9.34 9.29
N GLY A 28 4.40 -8.04 8.97
CA GLY A 28 3.48 -7.31 8.10
C GLY A 28 3.71 -7.59 6.61
N LEU A 29 4.96 -7.75 6.18
CA LEU A 29 5.30 -8.04 4.79
C LEU A 29 4.69 -9.35 4.26
N PRO A 30 4.75 -10.50 4.96
CA PRO A 30 4.14 -11.74 4.48
C PRO A 30 2.61 -11.68 4.44
N LEU A 31 1.95 -10.90 5.31
CA LEU A 31 0.50 -10.67 5.23
C LEU A 31 0.14 -9.80 4.01
N LEU A 32 0.99 -8.83 3.67
CA LEU A 32 0.88 -8.04 2.44
C LEU A 32 1.26 -8.83 1.18
N LEU A 33 2.07 -9.89 1.31
CA LEU A 33 2.38 -10.83 0.24
C LEU A 33 1.25 -11.84 0.03
N ARG A 34 0.67 -12.41 1.09
CA ARG A 34 -0.45 -13.36 1.02
C ARG A 34 -1.71 -12.76 0.38
N ARG A 35 -1.97 -11.47 0.57
CA ARG A 35 -3.10 -10.80 -0.11
C ARG A 35 -2.87 -10.60 -1.61
N ALA A 36 -1.61 -10.63 -2.07
CA ALA A 36 -1.29 -10.57 -3.50
C ALA A 36 -1.58 -11.92 -4.20
N ASP A 37 -1.55 -13.04 -3.46
CA ASP A 37 -1.87 -14.36 -4.00
C ASP A 37 -3.37 -14.58 -4.27
N SER A 38 -4.24 -13.67 -3.81
CA SER A 38 -5.62 -13.62 -4.29
C SER A 38 -5.70 -13.37 -5.81
N GLY A 39 -4.59 -13.00 -6.45
CA GLY A 39 -4.41 -12.88 -7.90
C GLY A 39 -3.65 -14.03 -8.59
N ALA A 40 -3.29 -15.12 -7.90
CA ALA A 40 -2.52 -16.23 -8.51
C ALA A 40 -3.29 -16.95 -9.64
N ALA A 41 -4.63 -16.88 -9.62
CA ALA A 41 -5.50 -17.37 -10.70
C ALA A 41 -5.92 -16.27 -11.69
N ALA A 42 -5.38 -15.06 -11.59
CA ALA A 42 -5.85 -13.91 -12.38
C ALA A 42 -5.18 -13.87 -13.76
N VAL A 43 -5.99 -13.99 -14.80
CA VAL A 43 -5.58 -14.00 -16.20
C VAL A 43 -5.39 -12.56 -16.68
N PRO A 44 -4.25 -12.21 -17.32
CA PRO A 44 -4.06 -10.88 -17.88
C PRO A 44 -4.96 -10.67 -19.10
N ALA A 45 -5.58 -9.50 -19.18
CA ALA A 45 -6.38 -9.06 -20.32
C ALA A 45 -6.21 -7.56 -20.58
N GLN A 46 -6.56 -7.13 -21.78
CA GLN A 46 -6.73 -5.71 -22.09
C GLN A 46 -8.20 -5.33 -21.91
N GLY A 47 -8.43 -4.27 -21.14
CA GLY A 47 -9.74 -3.68 -20.95
C GLY A 47 -9.79 -2.25 -21.46
N GLU A 48 -11.00 -1.76 -21.70
CA GLU A 48 -11.34 -0.39 -22.02
C GLU A 48 -12.21 0.17 -20.90
N VAL A 49 -11.86 1.36 -20.43
CA VAL A 49 -12.66 2.07 -19.43
C VAL A 49 -13.96 2.52 -20.09
N VAL A 50 -15.09 1.98 -19.64
CA VAL A 50 -16.40 2.35 -20.19
C VAL A 50 -16.99 3.49 -19.41
N ASP A 51 -16.93 3.37 -18.09
CA ASP A 51 -17.60 4.31 -17.21
C ASP A 51 -16.97 4.32 -15.81
N PHE A 52 -17.38 5.30 -15.03
CA PHE A 52 -17.06 5.42 -13.61
C PHE A 52 -18.32 5.07 -12.84
N ALA A 53 -18.25 4.07 -11.96
CA ALA A 53 -19.35 3.81 -11.06
C ALA A 53 -19.32 4.90 -9.99
N GLU A 54 -20.17 5.92 -10.15
CA GLU A 54 -20.44 6.88 -9.08
C GLU A 54 -20.95 6.09 -7.85
N HIS A 55 -20.41 6.44 -6.70
CA HIS A 55 -20.68 5.75 -5.44
C HIS A 55 -22.19 5.67 -5.17
N GLU A 56 -22.73 4.46 -5.09
CA GLU A 56 -23.82 4.21 -4.16
C GLU A 56 -23.17 4.10 -2.77
N PRO A 57 -23.48 5.00 -1.81
CA PRO A 57 -22.80 5.06 -0.53
C PRO A 57 -23.25 3.89 0.35
N ASN A 58 -22.74 2.69 0.09
CA ASN A 58 -22.94 1.56 0.98
C ASN A 58 -21.85 1.54 2.06
N GLN A 59 -22.30 1.45 3.31
CA GLN A 59 -21.71 1.98 4.55
C GLN A 59 -20.40 1.30 5.00
N ALA A 60 -19.86 0.34 4.25
CA ALA A 60 -18.75 -0.51 4.68
C ALA A 60 -17.44 -0.34 3.88
N ASP A 61 -17.42 0.37 2.74
CA ASP A 61 -16.29 0.35 1.81
C ASP A 61 -15.74 1.76 1.53
N THR A 62 -15.15 2.38 2.55
CA THR A 62 -14.94 3.83 2.64
C THR A 62 -13.82 4.43 1.76
N LEU A 63 -13.14 3.71 0.84
CA LEU A 63 -11.78 4.14 0.43
C LEU A 63 -11.36 4.05 -1.07
N GLY A 64 -12.24 4.16 -2.07
CA GLY A 64 -11.77 4.47 -3.44
C GLY A 64 -12.80 4.49 -4.56
N THR A 65 -12.54 5.30 -5.60
CA THR A 65 -13.34 5.35 -6.84
C THR A 65 -13.37 3.98 -7.52
N ARG A 66 -14.54 3.57 -7.98
CA ARG A 66 -14.70 2.31 -8.72
C ARG A 66 -14.85 2.62 -10.21
N VAL A 67 -14.03 1.97 -11.03
CA VAL A 67 -14.04 2.14 -12.48
C VAL A 67 -14.65 0.89 -13.12
N LEU A 68 -15.59 1.09 -14.05
CA LEU A 68 -16.17 0.03 -14.86
C LEU A 68 -15.30 -0.17 -16.09
N VAL A 69 -14.70 -1.35 -16.18
CA VAL A 69 -13.82 -1.74 -17.28
C VAL A 69 -14.47 -2.85 -18.07
N ARG A 70 -14.61 -2.64 -19.38
CA ARG A 70 -15.04 -3.66 -20.33
C ARG A 70 -13.82 -4.32 -20.91
N PHE A 71 -13.70 -5.63 -20.78
CA PHE A 71 -12.56 -6.36 -21.30
C PHE A 71 -13.03 -7.64 -21.99
N ARG A 72 -12.18 -8.17 -22.86
CA ARG A 72 -12.41 -9.43 -23.53
C ARG A 72 -11.72 -10.55 -22.76
N THR A 73 -12.46 -11.59 -22.40
CA THR A 73 -11.90 -12.79 -21.76
C THR A 73 -11.13 -13.64 -22.77
N ALA A 74 -10.32 -14.59 -22.29
CA ALA A 74 -9.64 -15.56 -23.13
C ALA A 74 -10.61 -16.41 -23.99
N ALA A 75 -11.85 -16.61 -23.53
CA ALA A 75 -12.92 -17.26 -24.27
C ALA A 75 -13.57 -16.37 -25.34
N GLY A 76 -13.11 -15.12 -25.49
CA GLY A 76 -13.61 -14.18 -26.48
C GLY A 76 -14.86 -13.41 -26.06
N HIS A 77 -15.42 -13.66 -24.87
CA HIS A 77 -16.57 -12.96 -24.35
C HIS A 77 -16.20 -11.55 -23.85
N THR A 78 -17.09 -10.60 -24.04
CA THR A 78 -16.91 -9.24 -23.51
C THR A 78 -17.66 -9.13 -22.19
N ILE A 79 -16.95 -8.76 -21.11
CA ILE A 79 -17.50 -8.64 -19.76
C ILE A 79 -17.18 -7.25 -19.22
N VAL A 80 -18.11 -6.69 -18.44
CA VAL A 80 -17.89 -5.47 -17.67
C VAL A 80 -17.59 -5.86 -16.22
N GLY A 81 -16.40 -5.50 -15.75
CA GLY A 81 -15.98 -5.73 -14.37
C GLY A 81 -15.76 -4.41 -13.63
N VAL A 82 -15.77 -4.51 -12.30
CA VAL A 82 -15.53 -3.36 -11.42
C VAL A 82 -14.11 -3.44 -10.91
N ALA A 83 -13.30 -2.42 -11.21
CA ALA A 83 -11.95 -2.26 -10.68
C ALA A 83 -11.96 -1.18 -9.59
N ALA A 84 -11.46 -1.51 -8.40
CA ALA A 84 -11.26 -0.53 -7.33
C ALA A 84 -9.99 0.27 -7.59
N VAL A 85 -10.13 1.59 -7.73
CA VAL A 85 -9.03 2.55 -7.82
C VAL A 85 -8.97 3.25 -6.46
N GLY A 86 -7.98 2.89 -5.63
CA GLY A 86 -7.89 3.46 -4.28
C GLY A 86 -7.77 4.99 -4.31
N ARG A 87 -8.21 5.70 -3.25
CA ARG A 87 -8.23 7.19 -3.16
C ARG A 87 -6.95 7.92 -3.62
N PHE A 88 -5.77 7.33 -3.42
CA PHE A 88 -4.51 7.93 -3.85
C PHE A 88 -4.32 7.99 -5.37
N TRP A 89 -5.13 7.22 -6.10
CA TRP A 89 -5.08 7.06 -7.55
C TRP A 89 -6.29 7.68 -8.24
N ASP A 90 -7.14 8.42 -7.53
CA ASP A 90 -8.13 9.31 -8.15
C ASP A 90 -7.45 10.36 -9.07
N GLN A 91 -6.13 10.53 -8.95
CA GLN A 91 -5.29 11.34 -9.84
C GLN A 91 -4.80 10.59 -11.10
N LEU A 92 -4.89 9.26 -11.19
CA LEU A 92 -4.79 8.59 -12.50
C LEU A 92 -6.04 9.00 -13.26
N HIS A 93 -5.91 10.03 -14.10
CA HIS A 93 -6.96 10.51 -15.00
C HIS A 93 -7.31 9.43 -16.03
N PHE A 94 -7.99 8.39 -15.57
CA PHE A 94 -8.61 7.44 -16.47
C PHE A 94 -9.64 8.20 -17.29
N ARG A 95 -9.62 7.98 -18.61
CA ARG A 95 -10.61 8.56 -19.53
C ARG A 95 -11.51 7.44 -20.05
N ARG A 96 -12.79 7.73 -20.26
CA ARG A 96 -13.65 6.82 -21.03
C ARG A 96 -13.00 6.53 -22.38
N GLY A 97 -12.96 5.26 -22.78
CA GLY A 97 -12.27 4.78 -23.98
C GLY A 97 -10.77 4.48 -23.80
N GLN A 98 -10.18 4.74 -22.64
CA GLN A 98 -8.78 4.42 -22.40
C GLN A 98 -8.56 2.92 -22.29
N ARG A 99 -7.56 2.39 -23.01
CA ARG A 99 -7.11 1.01 -22.87
C ARG A 99 -6.21 0.86 -21.65
N VAL A 100 -6.50 -0.13 -20.83
CA VAL A 100 -5.84 -0.41 -19.56
C VAL A 100 -5.55 -1.90 -19.44
N ALA A 101 -4.39 -2.24 -18.87
CA ALA A 101 -4.08 -3.62 -18.52
C ALA A 101 -4.88 -4.01 -17.28
N VAL A 102 -5.57 -5.15 -17.35
CA VAL A 102 -6.37 -5.69 -16.24
C VAL A 102 -6.04 -7.15 -16.01
N ARG A 103 -6.32 -7.63 -14.81
CA ARG A 103 -6.31 -9.06 -14.48
C ARG A 103 -7.68 -9.42 -13.94
N TYR A 104 -8.26 -10.52 -14.42
CA TYR A 104 -9.56 -10.99 -13.97
C TYR A 104 -9.46 -12.43 -13.47
N ASN A 105 -10.27 -12.78 -12.47
CA ASN A 105 -10.38 -14.16 -12.01
C ASN A 105 -11.41 -14.90 -12.89
N PRO A 106 -11.06 -15.98 -13.61
CA PRO A 106 -12.03 -16.71 -14.42
C PRO A 106 -13.16 -17.35 -13.58
N ALA A 107 -12.91 -17.66 -12.30
CA ALA A 107 -13.95 -18.15 -11.39
C ALA A 107 -14.93 -17.05 -10.93
N ASN A 108 -14.51 -15.77 -11.00
CA ASN A 108 -15.36 -14.62 -10.71
C ASN A 108 -15.01 -13.45 -11.65
N PRO A 109 -15.52 -13.46 -12.89
CA PRO A 109 -15.09 -12.51 -13.94
C PRO A 109 -15.53 -11.06 -13.67
N ARG A 110 -16.38 -10.82 -12.67
CA ARG A 110 -16.77 -9.46 -12.26
C ARG A 110 -15.69 -8.77 -11.42
N GLN A 111 -14.82 -9.55 -10.77
CA GLN A 111 -13.73 -9.03 -9.97
C GLN A 111 -12.52 -8.78 -10.87
N VAL A 112 -12.18 -7.50 -11.04
CA VAL A 112 -11.09 -7.06 -11.91
C VAL A 112 -10.10 -6.25 -11.10
N VAL A 113 -8.81 -6.54 -11.31
CA VAL A 113 -7.70 -5.89 -10.62
C VAL A 113 -6.82 -5.20 -11.66
N MET A 114 -6.46 -3.94 -11.41
CA MET A 114 -5.49 -3.19 -12.20
C MET A 114 -4.10 -3.35 -11.57
N PRO A 115 -3.16 -4.08 -12.21
CA PRO A 115 -1.86 -4.40 -11.60
C PRO A 115 -0.97 -3.17 -11.36
N THR A 116 -1.14 -2.11 -12.15
CA THR A 116 -0.40 -0.84 -11.98
C THR A 116 -0.72 -0.14 -10.66
N VAL A 117 -1.98 -0.23 -10.21
CA VAL A 117 -2.47 0.42 -8.98
C VAL A 117 -2.00 -0.34 -7.74
N GLU A 118 -1.97 -1.67 -7.79
CA GLU A 118 -1.49 -2.50 -6.68
C GLU A 118 0.03 -2.40 -6.47
N ALA A 119 0.80 -2.44 -7.55
CA ALA A 119 2.26 -2.34 -7.48
C ALA A 119 2.68 -1.03 -6.83
N ALA A 120 2.11 0.09 -7.26
CA ALA A 120 2.52 1.38 -6.77
C ALA A 120 1.98 1.70 -5.36
N ARG A 121 0.82 1.13 -4.95
CA ARG A 121 0.38 1.15 -3.54
C ARG A 121 1.34 0.39 -2.62
N ARG A 122 1.90 -0.72 -3.11
CA ARG A 122 2.90 -1.50 -2.38
C ARG A 122 4.20 -0.72 -2.24
N THR A 123 4.70 -0.16 -3.34
CA THR A 123 5.93 0.66 -3.35
C THR A 123 5.79 1.85 -2.41
N PHE A 124 4.67 2.57 -2.45
CA PHE A 124 4.45 3.74 -1.57
C PHE A 124 4.50 3.36 -0.09
N ARG A 125 3.84 2.26 0.31
CA ARG A 125 3.85 1.82 1.72
C ARG A 125 5.26 1.46 2.18
N VAL A 126 6.01 0.74 1.36
CA VAL A 126 7.41 0.36 1.66
C VAL A 126 8.27 1.62 1.79
N VAL A 127 8.16 2.57 0.86
CA VAL A 127 8.92 3.82 0.87
C VAL A 127 8.59 4.66 2.11
N VAL A 128 7.32 4.85 2.44
CA VAL A 128 6.91 5.60 3.64
C VAL A 128 7.44 4.93 4.91
N PHE A 129 7.34 3.61 5.01
CA PHE A 129 7.92 2.88 6.15
C PHE A 129 9.44 3.03 6.24
N CYS A 130 10.15 2.93 5.11
CA CYS A 130 11.59 3.14 5.07
C CYS A 130 11.98 4.57 5.48
N LEU A 131 11.26 5.59 5.02
CA LEU A 131 11.51 6.99 5.39
C LEU A 131 11.28 7.24 6.88
N VAL A 132 10.19 6.70 7.43
CA VAL A 132 9.90 6.79 8.87
C VAL A 132 10.98 6.06 9.68
N GLY A 133 11.38 4.86 9.27
CA GLY A 133 12.46 4.11 9.91
C GLY A 133 13.80 4.84 9.86
N ALA A 134 14.18 5.38 8.69
CA ALA A 134 15.41 6.15 8.52
C ALA A 134 15.39 7.45 9.34
N GLY A 135 14.25 8.14 9.41
CA GLY A 135 14.08 9.34 10.23
C GLY A 135 14.23 9.05 11.72
N LEU A 136 13.65 7.96 12.21
CA LEU A 136 13.78 7.53 13.60
C LEU A 136 15.22 7.12 13.94
N LEU A 137 15.91 6.42 13.03
CA LEU A 137 17.32 6.09 13.20
C LEU A 137 18.20 7.36 13.21
N GLY A 138 17.99 8.27 12.27
CA GLY A 138 18.70 9.55 12.23
C GLY A 138 18.49 10.39 13.49
N LEU A 139 17.25 10.46 13.98
CA LEU A 139 16.93 11.14 15.24
C LEU A 139 17.64 10.49 16.43
N SER A 140 17.68 9.15 16.48
CA SER A 140 18.35 8.43 17.57
C SER A 140 19.86 8.70 17.60
N VAL A 141 20.53 8.69 16.45
CA VAL A 141 21.95 9.00 16.31
C VAL A 141 22.22 10.46 16.69
N LEU A 142 21.38 11.39 16.26
CA LEU A 142 21.51 12.81 16.60
C LEU A 142 21.42 13.05 18.11
N LEU A 143 20.43 12.44 18.78
CA LEU A 143 20.26 12.52 20.23
C LEU A 143 21.46 11.92 20.97
N PHE A 144 21.98 10.79 20.47
CA PHE A 144 23.19 10.17 21.02
C PHE A 144 24.41 11.09 20.90
N LEU A 145 24.65 11.68 19.72
CA LEU A 145 25.75 12.62 19.50
C LEU A 145 25.63 13.86 20.38
N LEU A 146 24.43 14.44 20.49
CA LEU A 146 24.16 15.56 21.39
C LEU A 146 24.46 15.19 22.85
N SER A 147 24.08 14.00 23.29
CA SER A 147 24.39 13.55 24.66
C SER A 147 25.89 13.36 24.90
N ALA A 148 26.65 12.93 23.88
CA ALA A 148 28.10 12.79 23.97
C ALA A 148 28.85 14.14 23.91
N LEU A 149 28.29 15.12 23.21
CA LEU A 149 28.85 16.47 23.03
C LEU A 149 28.55 17.42 24.19
N LEU A 150 27.66 17.06 25.12
CA LEU A 150 27.46 17.74 26.40
C LEU A 150 28.16 16.96 27.54
N PRO A 151 29.50 16.91 27.62
CA PRO A 151 30.17 16.41 28.81
C PRO A 151 30.05 17.46 29.92
N GLY A 152 29.10 17.30 30.84
CA GLY A 152 29.11 18.02 32.12
C GLY A 152 27.89 18.87 32.48
N ALA A 153 26.66 18.44 32.15
CA ALA A 153 25.44 18.99 32.74
C ALA A 153 24.81 18.02 33.75
#